data_AF-A0A2K4DHP1-F1
#
_entry.id   AF-A0A2K4DHP1-F1
#
_cell.length_a   1.000
_cell.length_b   1.000
_cell.length_c   1.000
_cell.angle_alpha   90.00
_cell.angle_beta   90.00
_cell.angle_gamma   90.00
#
_symmetry.space_group_name_H-M   'P 1'
#
loop_
_entity.id
_entity.type
_entity.pdbx_description
1 polymer ?
#
loop_
_entity_poly.entity_id
_entity_poly.type
_entity_poly.pdbx_seq_one_letter_code
_entity_poly.pdbx_strand_id
1 'polypeptide(L)' 'MNVYVALLLGLIFVILYAIVCTLFYNLNYRRMNNKENMNRKQITINLVGHGIIAIFLVGLAIYLSYFK' A
#
# COMPACT_ATOMS: atom_id res chain seq x y z
N MET A 1 7.11 -15.61 16.27
CA MET A 1 6.65 -15.82 14.88
C MET A 1 7.87 -16.06 14.00
N ASN A 2 7.84 -16.98 13.04
CA ASN A 2 9.00 -17.25 12.16
C ASN A 2 9.16 -16.12 11.11
N VAL A 3 10.40 -15.74 10.76
CA VAL A 3 10.68 -14.71 9.73
C VAL A 3 10.00 -15.00 8.40
N TYR A 4 9.89 -16.28 8.00
CA TYR A 4 9.16 -16.66 6.77
C TYR A 4 7.67 -16.33 6.85
N VAL A 5 7.06 -16.49 8.03
CA VAL A 5 5.65 -16.13 8.26
C VAL A 5 5.49 -14.61 8.22
N ALA A 6 6.44 -13.86 8.79
CA ALA A 6 6.44 -12.40 8.72
C ALA A 6 6.57 -11.87 7.29
N LEU A 7 7.40 -12.49 6.45
CA LEU A 7 7.53 -12.15 5.03
C LEU A 7 6.22 -12.39 4.27
N LEU A 8 5.57 -13.54 4.48
CA LEU A 8 4.30 -13.87 3.83
C LEU A 8 3.20 -12.88 4.22
N LEU A 9 3.03 -12.63 5.52
CA LEU A 9 2.04 -11.67 6.02
C LEU A 9 2.37 -10.24 5.57
N GLY A 10 3.64 -9.88 5.53
CA GLY A 10 4.12 -8.60 5.02
C GLY A 10 3.75 -8.38 3.56
N LEU A 11 3.89 -9.39 2.70
CA LEU A 11 3.53 -9.30 1.29
C LEU A 11 2.02 -9.12 1.09
N ILE A 12 1.20 -9.85 1.86
CA ILE A 12 -0.26 -9.67 1.87
C ILE A 12 -0.61 -8.25 2.32
N PHE A 13 0.04 -7.76 3.38
CA PHE A 13 -0.18 -6.41 3.89
C PHE A 13 0.17 -5.34 2.85
N VAL A 14 1.27 -5.48 2.12
CA VAL A 14 1.67 -4.53 1.06
C VAL A 14 0.56 -4.37 0.01
N ILE A 15 -0.01 -5.48 -0.46
CA ILE A 15 -1.07 -5.48 -1.47
C ILE A 15 -2.33 -4.81 -0.90
N LEU A 16 -2.76 -5.22 0.30
CA LEU A 16 -3.96 -4.66 0.94
C LEU A 16 -3.81 -3.17 1.22
N TYR A 17 -2.67 -2.75 1.76
CA TYR A 17 -2.37 -1.35 2.05
C TYR A 17 -2.46 -0.50 0.78
N ALA A 18 -1.80 -0.93 -0.30
CA ALA A 18 -1.80 -0.19 -1.56
C ALA A 18 -3.22 -0.02 -2.14
N ILE A 19 -4.03 -1.09 -2.11
CA ILE A 19 -5.42 -1.07 -2.58
C ILE A 19 -6.27 -0.13 -1.73
N VAL A 20 -6.20 -0.25 -0.40
CA VAL A 20 -7.00 0.56 0.54
C VAL A 20 -6.64 2.04 0.41
N CYS A 21 -5.35 2.38 0.37
CA CYS A 21 -4.91 3.76 0.17
C CYS A 21 -5.38 4.32 -1.17
N THR A 22 -5.25 3.55 -2.25
CA THR A 22 -5.72 3.97 -3.58
C THR A 22 -7.23 4.18 -3.62
N LEU A 23 -7.99 3.33 -2.90
CA LEU A 23 -9.44 3.48 -2.77
C LEU A 23 -9.80 4.78 -2.03
N PHE A 24 -9.14 5.09 -0.91
CA PHE A 24 -9.38 6.34 -0.19
C PHE A 24 -8.98 7.57 -1.00
N TYR A 25 -7.85 7.51 -1.71
CA TYR A 25 -7.46 8.56 -2.64
C TYR A 25 -8.50 8.76 -3.74
N ASN A 26 -9.05 7.69 -4.31
CA ASN A 26 -10.12 7.80 -5.31
C ASN A 26 -11.38 8.45 -4.72
N LEU A 27 -11.79 8.06 -3.50
CA LEU A 27 -12.96 8.66 -2.85
C LEU A 27 -12.78 10.16 -2.62
N ASN A 28 -11.59 10.58 -2.20
CA ASN A 28 -11.27 11.99 -2.02
C ASN A 28 -11.18 12.73 -3.37
N TYR A 29 -10.56 12.12 -4.38
CA TYR A 29 -10.52 12.66 -5.73
C TYR A 29 -11.91 12.92 -6.29
N ARG A 30 -12.84 11.96 -6.14
CA ARG A 30 -14.25 12.12 -6.54
C ARG A 30 -14.92 13.30 -5.86
N ARG A 31 -14.67 13.52 -4.56
CA ARG A 31 -15.25 14.66 -3.83
C ARG A 31 -14.75 15.99 -4.39
N MET A 32 -13.51 16.05 -4.86
CA MET A 32 -12.89 17.26 -5.39
C MET A 32 -13.13 17.45 -6.89
N ASN A 33 -13.36 16.37 -7.64
CA ASN A 33 -13.43 16.36 -9.09
C ASN A 33 -14.83 15.99 -9.60
N ASN A 34 -15.86 16.71 -9.12
CA ASN A 34 -17.25 16.58 -9.61
C ASN A 34 -17.80 15.14 -9.64
N LYS A 35 -17.48 14.34 -8.62
CA LYS A 35 -17.85 12.92 -8.48
C LYS A 35 -17.19 11.95 -9.46
N GLU A 36 -16.29 12.44 -10.33
CA GLU A 36 -15.53 11.61 -11.26
C GLU A 36 -14.42 10.83 -10.56
N ASN A 37 -14.22 9.59 -10.98
CA ASN A 37 -13.14 8.75 -10.49
C ASN A 37 -11.79 9.17 -11.07
N MET A 38 -10.72 8.79 -10.39
CA MET A 38 -9.38 8.79 -10.97
C MET A 38 -9.36 7.94 -12.24
N ASN A 39 -8.63 8.42 -13.24
CA ASN A 39 -8.39 7.64 -14.45
C ASN A 39 -7.41 6.47 -14.15
N ARG A 40 -7.28 5.53 -15.10
CA ARG A 40 -6.42 4.36 -14.92
C ARG A 40 -4.97 4.71 -14.59
N LYS A 41 -4.41 5.75 -15.23
CA LYS A 41 -3.02 6.17 -14.98
C LYS A 41 -2.84 6.66 -13.54
N GLN A 42 -3.75 7.48 -13.04
CA GLN A 42 -3.75 7.99 -11.66
C GLN A 42 -3.93 6.88 -10.63
N ILE A 43 -4.80 5.90 -10.91
CA ILE A 43 -4.97 4.70 -10.07
C ILE A 43 -3.66 3.91 -10.02
N THR A 44 -3.03 3.64 -11.17
CA THR A 44 -1.77 2.89 -11.21
C THR A 44 -0.65 3.61 -10.45
N ILE A 45 -0.52 4.93 -10.61
CA ILE A 45 0.48 5.73 -9.89
C ILE A 45 0.26 5.63 -8.38
N ASN A 46 -0.98 5.79 -7.90
CA ASN A 46 -1.29 5.66 -6.48
C ASN A 46 -1.00 4.24 -5.96
N LEU A 47 -1.41 3.21 -6.70
CA LEU A 47 -1.22 1.82 -6.30
C LEU A 47 0.27 1.47 -6.18
N VAL A 48 1.08 1.88 -7.16
CA VAL A 48 2.54 1.66 -7.15
C VAL A 48 3.20 2.49 -6.05
N GLY A 49 2.84 3.78 -5.93
CA GLY A 49 3.40 4.68 -4.93
C GLY A 49 3.18 4.16 -3.50
N HIS A 50 1.94 3.79 -3.16
CA HIS A 50 1.64 3.20 -1.85
C HIS A 50 2.22 1.79 -1.68
N GLY A 51 2.34 1.01 -2.75
CA GLY A 51 3.04 -0.28 -2.72
C GLY A 51 4.51 -0.13 -2.31
N ILE A 52 5.23 0.82 -2.90
CA ILE A 52 6.64 1.11 -2.56
C ILE A 52 6.76 1.55 -1.09
N ILE A 53 5.89 2.44 -0.63
CA ILE A 53 5.87 2.90 0.76
C ILE A 53 5.62 1.72 1.71
N ALA A 54 4.66 0.85 1.39
CA ALA A 54 4.37 -0.32 2.21
C ALA A 54 5.53 -1.31 2.27
N ILE A 55 6.22 -1.56 1.15
CA ILE A 55 7.41 -2.42 1.11
C ILE A 55 8.48 -1.88 2.04
N PHE A 56 8.73 -0.57 2.00
CA PHE A 56 9.72 0.06 2.89
C PHE A 56 9.34 -0.09 4.37
N LEU A 57 8.08 0.19 4.72
CA LEU A 57 7.59 0.08 6.09
C LEU A 57 7.62 -1.36 6.62
N VAL A 58 7.17 -2.33 5.81
CA VAL A 58 7.20 -3.75 6.15
C VAL A 58 8.64 -4.25 6.28
N GLY A 59 9.51 -3.89 5.33
CA GLY A 59 10.93 -4.25 5.38
C GLY A 59 11.62 -3.72 6.63
N LEU A 60 11.35 -2.46 6.98
CA LEU A 60 11.83 -1.86 8.21
C LEU A 60 11.29 -2.61 9.44
N ALA A 61 9.99 -2.88 9.50
CA ALA A 61 9.38 -3.59 10.63
C ALA A 61 9.97 -5.00 10.82
N ILE A 62 10.18 -5.76 9.75
CA ILE A 62 10.80 -7.09 9.80
C ILE A 62 12.25 -6.98 10.26
N TYR A 63 13.03 -6.06 9.70
CA TYR A 63 14.42 -5.83 10.11
C TYR A 63 14.51 -5.53 11.62
N LEU A 64 13.68 -4.60 12.10
CA LEU A 64 13.61 -4.20 13.51
C LEU A 64 13.20 -5.35 14.45
N SER A 65 12.41 -6.31 13.96
CA SER A 65 11.86 -7.40 14.79
C SER A 65 12.74 -8.64 14.83
N TYR A 66 13.58 -8.87 13.81
CA TYR A 66 14.31 -10.13 13.63
C TYR A 66 15.83 -9.99 13.54
N PHE A 67 16.33 -8.84 13.08
CA PHE A 67 17.75 -8.65 12.76
C PHE A 67 18.38 -7.46 13.51
N LYS A 68 17.60 -6.85 14.40
CA LYS A 68 18.02 -5.76 15.25
C LYS A 68 18.48 -6.28 16.61
#